data_AF-A0A323TY35-F1
#
_entry.id   AF-A0A323TY35-F1
#
_cell.length_a   1.000
_cell.length_b   1.000
_cell.length_c   1.000
_cell.angle_alpha   90.00
_cell.angle_beta   90.00
_cell.angle_gamma   90.00
#
_symmetry.space_group_name_H-M   'P 1'
#
loop_
_entity.id
_entity.type
_entity.pdbx_description
1 polymer ?
#
loop_
_entity_poly.entity_id
_entity_poly.type
_entity_poly.pdbx_seq_one_letter_code
_entity_poly.pdbx_strand_id
1 'polypeptide(L)' 'MYNAKEIAELCNCSISKAYNIIRALNKKLIREGIPKEVVIAGKISKKFFHDSMKI' A
#
# COMPACT_ATOMS: atom_id res chain seq x y z
N MET A 1 8.39 5.21 2.48
CA MET A 1 7.37 4.24 2.02
C MET A 1 7.31 3.08 3.00
N TYR A 2 6.18 2.39 3.09
CA TYR A 2 6.09 1.08 3.75
C TYR A 2 6.32 -0.05 2.76
N ASN A 3 6.94 -1.13 3.23
CA ASN A 3 7.04 -2.41 2.53
C ASN A 3 6.05 -3.44 3.11
N ALA A 4 5.93 -4.60 2.46
CA ALA A 4 4.98 -5.65 2.87
C ALA A 4 5.17 -6.16 4.32
N LYS A 5 6.39 -6.17 4.87
CA LYS A 5 6.62 -6.56 6.27
C LYS A 5 6.07 -5.50 7.24
N GLU A 6 6.38 -4.23 6.99
CA GLU A 6 5.86 -3.12 7.80
C GLU A 6 4.32 -3.07 7.77
N ILE A 7 3.71 -3.29 6.60
CA ILE A 7 2.25 -3.37 6.48
C ILE A 7 1.69 -4.62 7.18
N ALA A 8 2.38 -5.75 7.14
CA ALA A 8 1.96 -6.96 7.83
C ALA A 8 1.88 -6.75 9.35
N GLU A 9 2.88 -6.06 9.91
CA GLU A 9 2.92 -5.70 11.34
C GLU A 9 1.81 -4.69 11.68
N LEU A 10 1.68 -3.59 10.93
CA LEU A 10 0.67 -2.55 11.18
C LEU A 10 -0.77 -3.08 11.09
N CYS A 11 -1.04 -3.98 10.14
CA CYS A 11 -2.35 -4.58 9.94
C CYS A 11 -2.55 -5.90 10.71
N ASN A 12 -1.55 -6.33 11.50
CA ASN A 12 -1.50 -7.63 12.17
C ASN A 12 -1.97 -8.79 11.26
N CYS A 13 -1.33 -8.95 10.10
CA CYS A 13 -1.72 -9.91 9.08
C CYS A 13 -0.53 -10.63 8.43
N SER A 14 -0.79 -11.64 7.62
CA SER A 14 0.28 -12.35 6.89
C SER A 14 0.95 -11.46 5.85
N ILE A 15 2.23 -11.71 5.56
CA ILE A 15 2.99 -11.00 4.51
C ILE A 15 2.28 -11.08 3.15
N SER A 16 1.72 -12.24 2.80
CA SER A 16 0.95 -12.42 1.57
C SER A 16 -0.29 -11.51 1.52
N LYS A 17 -0.99 -11.35 2.65
CA LYS A 17 -2.13 -10.42 2.74
C LYS A 17 -1.66 -8.97 2.66
N ALA A 18 -0.51 -8.63 3.26
CA ALA A 18 0.08 -7.30 3.13
C ALA A 18 0.44 -6.94 1.68
N TYR A 19 0.97 -7.86 0.88
CA TYR A 19 1.17 -7.65 -0.56
C TYR A 19 -0.14 -7.38 -1.30
N ASN A 20 -1.21 -8.09 -0.95
CA ASN A 20 -2.53 -7.85 -1.55
C ASN A 20 -3.08 -6.47 -1.18
N ILE A 21 -2.91 -6.03 0.07
CA ILE A 21 -3.27 -4.67 0.53
C ILE A 21 -2.51 -3.62 -0.28
N ILE A 22 -1.18 -3.74 -0.36
CA ILE A 22 -0.34 -2.81 -1.12
C ILE A 22 -0.78 -2.76 -2.59
N ARG A 23 -1.03 -3.91 -3.22
CA ARG A 23 -1.49 -3.99 -4.61
C ARG A 23 -2.84 -3.31 -4.80
N ALA A 24 -3.78 -3.47 -3.87
CA ALA A 24 -5.09 -2.82 -3.94
C ALA A 24 -4.97 -1.29 -3.82
N LEU A 25 -4.16 -0.81 -2.86
CA LEU A 25 -3.90 0.62 -2.65
C LEU A 25 -3.17 1.26 -3.84
N ASN A 26 -2.18 0.57 -4.40
CA ASN A 26 -1.48 1.00 -5.61
C ASN A 26 -2.43 1.11 -6.81
N LYS A 27 -3.37 0.18 -6.97
CA LYS A 27 -4.42 0.28 -8.01
C LYS A 27 -5.36 1.46 -7.77
N LYS A 28 -5.66 1.79 -6.51
CA LYS A 28 -6.48 2.96 -6.15
C LYS A 28 -5.77 4.27 -6.55
N LEU A 29 -4.48 4.41 -6.23
CA LEU A 29 -3.69 5.57 -6.66
C LEU A 29 -3.73 5.80 -8.17
N ILE A 30 -3.55 4.72 -8.94
CA ILE A 30 -3.60 4.80 -10.41
C ILE A 30 -4.97 5.28 -10.89
N ARG A 31 -6.04 4.80 -10.26
CA ARG A 31 -7.42 5.22 -10.56
C ARG A 31 -7.68 6.70 -10.22
N GLU A 32 -7.01 7.21 -9.19
CA GLU A 32 -7.09 8.61 -8.76
C GLU A 32 -6.21 9.55 -9.60
N GLY A 33 -5.60 9.04 -10.67
CA GLY A 33 -4.83 9.83 -11.64
C GLY A 33 -3.32 9.86 -11.37
N ILE A 34 -2.82 9.10 -10.39
CA ILE A 34 -1.39 8.96 -10.17
C ILE A 34 -0.80 8.10 -11.30
N PRO A 35 0.24 8.57 -12.02
CA PRO A 35 0.86 7.79 -13.07
C PRO A 35 1.42 6.47 -12.54
N LYS A 36 1.25 5.39 -13.31
CA LYS A 36 1.65 4.03 -12.90
C LYS A 36 3.16 3.93 -12.64
N GLU A 37 3.95 4.77 -13.30
CA GLU A 37 5.42 4.83 -13.21
C GLU A 37 5.88 5.32 -11.82
N VAL A 38 5.02 6.07 -11.12
CA VAL A 38 5.28 6.57 -9.76
C VAL A 38 5.00 5.48 -8.70
N VAL A 39 4.21 4.48 -9.06
CA VAL A 39 3.74 3.44 -8.15
C VAL A 39 4.72 2.26 -8.11
N ILE A 40 5.24 1.95 -6.92
CA ILE A 40 6.25 0.89 -6.74
C ILE A 40 5.57 -0.39 -6.26
N ALA A 41 5.74 -1.48 -7.01
CA ALA A 41 5.23 -2.79 -6.60
C ALA A 41 5.84 -3.22 -5.25
N GLY A 42 4.99 -3.69 -4.32
CA GLY A 42 5.42 -4.12 -2.99
C GLY A 42 5.76 -2.99 -2.02
N LYS A 43 5.56 -1.72 -2.41
CA LYS A 43 5.69 -0.56 -1.53
C LYS A 43 4.49 0.38 -1.65
N ILE A 44 4.27 1.19 -0.63
CA ILE A 44 3.22 2.23 -0.61
C ILE A 44 3.72 3.47 0.14
N SER A 45 3.26 4.66 -0.24
CA SER A 45 3.52 5.89 0.54
C SER A 45 2.92 5.76 1.94
N LYS A 46 3.67 6.16 2.98
CA LYS A 46 3.19 6.10 4.38
C LYS A 46 1.96 6.97 4.56
N LYS A 47 2.03 8.23 4.11
CA LYS A 47 0.92 9.19 4.15
C LYS A 47 -0.35 8.60 3.52
N PHE A 48 -0.26 8.13 2.28
CA PHE A 48 -1.42 7.58 1.59
C PHE A 48 -1.99 6.32 2.26
N PHE A 49 -1.11 5.46 2.81
CA PHE A 49 -1.54 4.28 3.54
C PHE A 49 -2.37 4.66 4.77
N HIS A 50 -1.87 5.56 5.62
CA HIS A 50 -2.59 6.06 6.79
C HIS A 50 -3.91 6.75 6.41
N ASP A 51 -3.87 7.67 5.43
CA ASP A 51 -5.06 8.36 4.93
C ASP A 51 -6.13 7.37 4.41
N SER A 52 -5.70 6.30 3.72
CA SER A 52 -6.61 5.29 3.17
C SER A 52 -7.15 4.32 4.21
N MET A 53 -6.35 3.98 5.23
CA MET A 53 -6.69 2.99 6.26
C MET A 53 -7.35 3.62 7.49
N LYS A 54 -7.35 4.96 7.61
CA LYS A 54 -7.90 5.73 8.74
C LYS A 54 -7.25 5.33 10.09
N ILE A 55 -5.95 5.11 10.07
CA ILE A 55 -5.10 4.77 11.23
C ILE A 55 -3.93 5.73 11.34
#